data_AF-A0A0G2EBL3-F1
#
_entry.id   AF-A0A0G2EBL3-F1
#
_cell.length_a   1.000
_cell.length_b   1.000
_cell.length_c   1.000
_cell.angle_alpha   90.00
_cell.angle_beta   90.00
_cell.angle_gamma   90.00
#
_symmetry.space_group_name_H-M   'P 1'
#
loop_
_entity.id
_entity.type
_entity.pdbx_description
1 polymer ?
#
loop_
_entity_poly.entity_id
_entity_poly.type
_entity_poly.pdbx_seq_one_letter_code
_entity_poly.pdbx_strand_id
1 'polypeptide(L)'
;MAFLPTLEPPTIIDPDNYDKIYYVGTRFWKSPVFYGALCVPHSTFGTPTNEVHKHKRAMINPMFSRKMVLQLENVVQDKAQKLIKRMEAGIAEMKPVDLHHAFRSVSVDVITDYAFDKCYNLLDTPDLGAHFFALVRGVGPAMWVFQQFPSLQRLALKTPAWLAPYISEPLGHVTKMQTKCMEQVEDVKARMASGKLNNARPTIFSELLDPKNNDGWPIPTSWQLKDECYSFLAAAADTTGNAMSTACYHTLANRDIYARLKSELVNAFPDASQKLDFVALEKLPYLSGLL
;
A
#
# COMPACT_ATOMS: atom_id res chain seq x y z
N MET A 1 -31.60 32.15 10.53
CA MET A 1 -30.36 31.88 9.79
C MET A 1 -29.21 32.15 10.75
N ALA A 2 -28.89 31.19 11.62
CA ALA A 2 -27.80 31.34 12.59
C ALA A 2 -26.54 30.78 11.96
N PHE A 3 -25.60 31.66 11.61
CA PHE A 3 -24.25 31.26 11.23
C PHE A 3 -23.60 30.62 12.46
N LEU A 4 -23.38 29.31 12.42
CA LEU A 4 -22.49 28.63 13.36
C LEU A 4 -21.08 29.20 13.16
N PRO A 5 -20.34 29.53 14.24
CA PRO A 5 -18.98 30.00 14.10
C PRO A 5 -18.14 28.86 13.53
N THR A 6 -17.62 29.07 12.32
CA THR A 6 -16.61 28.21 11.72
C THR A 6 -15.34 28.37 12.53
N LEU A 7 -15.17 27.54 13.56
CA LEU A 7 -13.87 27.30 14.16
C LEU A 7 -13.02 26.66 13.06
N GLU A 8 -12.17 27.44 12.40
CA GLU A 8 -11.11 26.88 11.57
C GLU A 8 -10.33 25.89 12.45
N PRO A 9 -10.06 24.67 11.94
CA PRO A 9 -9.29 23.70 12.71
C PRO A 9 -7.92 24.32 13.04
N PRO A 10 -7.50 24.34 14.31
CA PRO A 10 -6.24 24.95 14.69
C PRO A 10 -5.09 24.19 14.02
N THR A 11 -4.25 24.93 13.30
CA THR A 11 -3.01 24.37 12.76
C THR A 11 -1.93 24.49 13.82
N ILE A 12 -1.35 23.35 14.23
CA ILE A 12 -0.29 23.28 15.23
C ILE A 12 0.99 22.91 14.48
N ILE A 13 1.93 23.87 14.40
CA ILE A 13 3.21 23.71 13.69
C ILE A 13 4.41 23.59 14.63
N ASP A 14 4.21 23.83 15.93
CA ASP A 14 5.27 23.76 16.94
C ASP A 14 5.60 22.30 17.26
N PRO A 15 6.87 21.86 17.05
CA PRO A 15 7.30 20.48 17.23
C PRO A 15 7.12 19.98 18.68
N ASP A 16 7.14 20.87 19.68
CA ASP A 16 6.95 20.50 21.09
C ASP A 16 5.54 19.96 21.37
N ASN A 17 4.60 20.17 20.44
CA ASN A 17 3.24 19.63 20.54
C ASN A 17 3.09 18.27 19.87
N TYR A 18 4.07 17.80 19.10
CA TYR A 18 3.98 16.52 18.40
C TYR A 18 3.74 15.38 19.38
N ASP A 19 4.60 15.23 20.40
CA ASP A 19 4.49 14.15 21.38
C ASP A 19 3.28 14.30 22.30
N LYS A 20 2.73 15.51 22.45
CA LYS A 20 1.49 15.74 23.21
C LYS A 20 0.26 15.18 22.50
N ILE A 21 0.30 15.11 21.16
CA ILE A 21 -0.81 14.67 20.31
C ILE A 21 -0.62 13.22 19.87
N TYR A 22 0.59 12.84 19.46
CA TYR A 22 0.89 11.60 18.75
C TYR A 22 1.54 10.50 19.60
N TYR A 23 1.42 10.55 20.93
CA TYR A 23 1.95 9.49 21.82
C TYR A 23 1.14 8.19 21.79
N VAL A 24 1.79 7.08 22.15
CA VAL A 24 1.14 5.77 22.30
C VAL A 24 0.13 5.82 23.44
N GLY A 25 -1.14 5.54 23.13
CA GLY A 25 -2.23 5.67 24.11
C GLY A 25 -2.87 7.05 24.13
N THR A 26 -2.61 7.89 23.12
CA THR A 26 -3.31 9.16 22.92
C THR A 26 -4.82 9.00 22.94
N ARG A 27 -5.50 9.99 23.54
CA ARG A 27 -6.96 10.12 23.51
C ARG A 27 -7.47 10.78 22.23
N PHE A 28 -6.58 11.42 21.46
CA PHE A 28 -6.96 12.02 20.18
C PHE A 28 -7.21 10.91 19.17
N TRP A 29 -8.29 11.04 18.41
CA TRP A 29 -8.67 10.08 17.37
C TRP A 29 -8.65 10.74 16.00
N LYS A 30 -8.59 9.90 14.97
CA LYS A 30 -8.63 10.33 13.57
C LYS A 30 -9.97 11.00 13.25
N SER A 31 -9.97 12.07 12.46
CA SER A 31 -11.19 12.76 12.02
C SER A 31 -12.10 11.82 11.21
N PRO A 32 -13.34 11.54 11.65
CA PRO A 32 -14.26 10.68 10.89
C PRO A 32 -14.64 11.27 9.53
N VAL A 33 -14.66 12.60 9.39
CA VAL A 33 -14.97 13.27 8.11
C VAL A 33 -13.83 13.09 7.12
N PHE A 34 -12.59 13.35 7.55
CA PHE A 34 -11.41 13.22 6.70
C PHE A 34 -11.17 11.78 6.28
N TYR A 35 -11.10 10.86 7.25
CA TYR A 35 -10.82 9.45 6.98
C TYR A 35 -12.02 8.72 6.37
N GLY A 36 -13.24 9.19 6.65
CA GLY A 36 -14.44 8.70 6.01
C GLY A 36 -14.34 8.82 4.50
N ALA A 37 -13.90 9.97 3.99
CA ALA A 37 -13.82 10.27 2.55
C ALA A 37 -12.95 9.30 1.73
N LEU A 38 -12.10 8.49 2.37
CA LEU A 38 -11.31 7.43 1.73
C LEU A 38 -12.15 6.21 1.31
N CYS A 39 -13.43 6.15 1.71
CA CYS A 39 -14.37 5.10 1.30
C CYS A 39 -13.93 3.66 1.64
N VAL A 40 -13.16 3.50 2.72
CA VAL A 40 -12.71 2.22 3.29
C VAL A 40 -13.05 2.10 4.78
N PRO A 41 -14.34 2.24 5.18
CA PRO A 41 -14.76 2.30 6.57
C PRO A 41 -14.38 1.07 7.41
N HIS A 42 -14.15 -0.09 6.78
CA HIS A 42 -13.76 -1.32 7.48
C HIS A 42 -12.26 -1.57 7.53
N SER A 43 -11.44 -0.76 6.85
CA SER A 43 -9.97 -0.85 6.94
C SER A 43 -9.43 -0.35 8.28
N THR A 44 -8.25 -0.82 8.65
CA THR A 44 -7.49 -0.33 9.81
C THR A 44 -7.09 1.12 9.61
N PHE A 45 -6.63 1.49 8.41
CA PHE A 45 -6.23 2.86 8.09
C PHE A 45 -7.38 3.86 8.27
N GLY A 46 -8.57 3.53 7.76
CA GLY A 46 -9.77 4.37 7.81
C GLY A 46 -10.52 4.35 9.14
N THR A 47 -10.17 3.47 10.09
CA THR A 47 -10.87 3.35 11.37
C THR A 47 -10.59 4.57 12.27
N PRO A 48 -11.63 5.36 12.65
CA PRO A 48 -11.41 6.56 13.45
C PRO A 48 -11.11 6.28 14.92
N THR A 49 -11.87 5.37 15.55
CA THR A 49 -11.83 5.16 17.00
C THR A 49 -10.61 4.37 17.44
N ASN A 50 -9.99 4.80 18.55
CA ASN A 50 -8.74 4.21 19.02
C ASN A 50 -8.90 2.75 19.47
N GLU A 51 -10.03 2.38 20.09
CA GLU A 51 -10.29 1.00 20.53
C GLU A 51 -10.38 0.02 19.37
N VAL A 52 -11.21 0.34 18.36
CA VAL A 52 -11.38 -0.52 17.18
C VAL A 52 -10.10 -0.56 16.36
N HIS A 53 -9.43 0.59 16.19
CA HIS A 53 -8.15 0.65 15.50
C HIS A 53 -7.08 -0.20 16.20
N LYS A 54 -7.00 -0.14 17.54
CA LYS A 54 -6.06 -0.94 18.33
C LYS A 54 -6.28 -2.44 18.08
N HIS A 55 -7.52 -2.91 18.11
CA HIS A 55 -7.84 -4.31 17.85
C HIS A 55 -7.44 -4.74 16.42
N LYS A 56 -7.91 -4.03 15.38
CA LYS A 56 -7.56 -4.38 13.99
C LYS A 56 -6.05 -4.35 13.75
N ARG A 57 -5.37 -3.34 14.31
CA ARG A 57 -3.91 -3.24 14.23
C ARG A 57 -3.21 -4.40 14.92
N ALA A 58 -3.73 -4.90 16.05
CA ALA A 58 -3.17 -6.05 16.73
C ALA A 58 -3.21 -7.33 15.86
N MET A 59 -4.26 -7.51 15.06
CA MET A 59 -4.37 -8.65 14.12
C MET A 59 -3.36 -8.55 12.97
N ILE A 60 -3.08 -7.33 12.50
CA ILE A 60 -2.23 -7.09 11.31
C ILE A 60 -0.74 -7.00 11.66
N ASN A 61 -0.39 -6.40 12.81
CA ASN A 61 0.99 -6.14 13.21
C ASN A 61 1.94 -7.37 13.14
N PRO A 62 1.53 -8.60 13.51
CA PRO A 62 2.39 -9.78 13.41
C PRO A 62 2.94 -9.99 11.99
N MET A 63 2.12 -9.69 10.97
CA MET A 63 2.49 -9.75 9.55
C MET A 63 3.45 -8.65 9.12
N PHE A 64 3.67 -7.62 9.93
CA PHE A 64 4.69 -6.60 9.66
C PHE A 64 5.85 -6.67 10.66
N SER A 65 6.00 -7.79 11.37
CA SER A 65 7.17 -8.04 12.22
C SER A 65 8.43 -8.25 11.38
N ARG A 66 9.60 -7.95 11.95
CA ARG A 66 10.89 -8.15 11.29
C ARG A 66 11.08 -9.58 10.77
N LYS A 67 10.66 -10.58 11.55
CA LYS A 67 10.71 -11.99 11.13
C LYS A 67 9.94 -12.21 9.83
N MET A 68 8.71 -11.68 9.74
CA MET A 68 7.88 -11.82 8.56
C MET A 68 8.42 -11.04 7.37
N VAL A 69 8.92 -9.81 7.59
CA VAL A 69 9.54 -9.00 6.52
C VAL A 69 10.76 -9.69 5.92
N LEU A 70 11.62 -10.31 6.74
CA LEU A 70 12.79 -11.05 6.24
C LEU A 70 12.38 -12.25 5.36
N GLN A 71 11.23 -12.88 5.61
CA GLN A 71 10.72 -13.96 4.75
C GLN A 71 10.27 -13.47 3.36
N LEU A 72 10.09 -12.16 3.17
CA LEU A 72 9.71 -11.56 1.88
C LEU A 72 10.91 -11.20 1.01
N GLU A 73 12.14 -11.40 1.50
CA GLU A 73 13.33 -11.01 0.76
C GLU A 73 13.34 -11.60 -0.66
N ASN A 74 13.04 -12.89 -0.82
CA ASN A 74 12.98 -13.50 -2.14
C ASN A 74 11.92 -12.86 -3.05
N VAL A 75 10.73 -12.53 -2.50
CA VAL A 75 9.66 -11.86 -3.26
C VAL A 75 10.14 -10.50 -3.76
N VAL A 76 10.78 -9.70 -2.90
CA VAL A 76 11.31 -8.38 -3.26
C VAL A 76 12.42 -8.50 -4.31
N GLN A 77 13.35 -9.43 -4.11
CA GLN A 77 14.47 -9.68 -5.05
C GLN A 77 13.96 -10.14 -6.41
N ASP A 78 12.94 -10.99 -6.47
CA ASP A 78 12.32 -11.42 -7.72
C ASP A 78 11.72 -10.23 -8.48
N LYS A 79 11.04 -9.30 -7.79
CA LYS A 79 10.47 -8.11 -8.44
C LYS A 79 11.56 -7.13 -8.86
N ALA A 80 12.62 -6.96 -8.06
CA ALA A 80 13.78 -6.15 -8.41
C ALA A 80 14.48 -6.70 -9.67
N GLN A 81 14.70 -8.02 -9.74
CA GLN A 81 15.31 -8.68 -10.89
C GLN A 81 14.44 -8.56 -12.15
N LYS A 82 13.10 -8.67 -12.02
CA LYS A 82 12.18 -8.40 -13.12
C LYS A 82 12.35 -6.98 -13.65
N LEU A 83 12.40 -5.98 -12.75
CA LEU A 83 12.60 -4.60 -13.16
C LEU A 83 13.96 -4.39 -13.83
N ILE A 84 15.04 -4.96 -13.30
CA ILE A 84 16.38 -4.90 -13.92
C ILE A 84 16.33 -5.44 -15.35
N LYS A 85 15.71 -6.60 -15.58
CA LYS A 85 15.53 -7.17 -16.93
C LYS A 85 14.75 -6.24 -17.86
N ARG A 86 13.73 -5.54 -17.36
CA ARG A 86 12.99 -4.53 -18.13
C ARG A 86 13.88 -3.34 -18.51
N MET A 87 14.74 -2.89 -17.59
CA MET A 87 15.72 -1.84 -17.87
C MET A 87 16.76 -2.28 -18.91
N GLU A 88 17.30 -3.49 -18.79
CA GLU A 88 18.27 -4.05 -19.75
C GLU A 88 17.67 -4.17 -21.16
N ALA A 89 16.43 -4.67 -21.27
CA ALA A 89 15.71 -4.72 -22.54
C ALA A 89 15.48 -3.32 -23.13
N GLY A 90 15.08 -2.35 -22.31
CA GLY A 90 14.93 -0.95 -22.73
C GLY A 90 16.24 -0.36 -23.25
N ILE A 91 17.37 -0.62 -22.58
CA ILE A 91 18.70 -0.20 -23.02
C ILE A 91 19.05 -0.82 -24.38
N ALA A 92 18.85 -2.14 -24.54
CA ALA A 92 19.14 -2.83 -25.78
C ALA A 92 18.29 -2.32 -26.96
N GLU A 93 17.04 -1.95 -26.71
CA GLU A 93 16.13 -1.38 -27.70
C GLU A 93 16.27 0.15 -27.87
N MET A 94 17.14 0.79 -27.08
CA MET A 94 17.25 2.26 -26.97
C MET A 94 15.90 2.95 -26.65
N LYS A 95 15.07 2.31 -25.84
CA LYS A 95 13.77 2.83 -25.39
C LYS A 95 13.82 3.23 -23.91
N PRO A 96 13.29 4.41 -23.56
CA PRO A 96 13.20 4.81 -22.16
C PRO A 96 12.26 3.88 -21.38
N VAL A 97 12.60 3.62 -20.12
CA VAL A 97 11.75 2.86 -19.19
C VAL A 97 11.16 3.82 -18.18
N ASP A 98 9.84 3.77 -18.02
CA ASP A 98 9.13 4.61 -17.05
C ASP A 98 9.33 4.07 -15.63
N LEU A 99 10.35 4.61 -14.94
CA LEU A 99 10.66 4.25 -13.56
C LEU A 99 9.57 4.64 -12.57
N HIS A 100 8.76 5.67 -12.86
CA HIS A 100 7.68 6.11 -11.98
C HIS A 100 6.60 5.03 -11.84
N HIS A 101 6.21 4.42 -12.97
CA HIS A 101 5.26 3.31 -12.98
C HIS A 101 5.92 1.98 -12.57
N ALA A 102 7.16 1.72 -13.02
CA ALA A 102 7.89 0.51 -12.62
C ALA A 102 8.05 0.38 -11.09
N PHE A 103 8.48 1.44 -10.39
CA PHE A 103 8.65 1.39 -8.94
C PHE A 103 7.33 1.17 -8.20
N ARG A 104 6.24 1.80 -8.66
CA ARG A 104 4.91 1.56 -8.09
C ARG A 104 4.46 0.11 -8.33
N SER A 105 4.74 -0.43 -9.51
CA SER A 105 4.46 -1.81 -9.86
C SER A 105 5.25 -2.80 -8.99
N VAL A 106 6.53 -2.53 -8.69
CA VAL A 106 7.28 -3.32 -7.69
C VAL A 106 6.53 -3.36 -6.37
N SER A 107 6.12 -2.21 -5.83
CA SER A 107 5.45 -2.17 -4.53
C SER A 107 4.11 -2.90 -4.52
N VAL A 108 3.30 -2.74 -5.59
CA VAL A 108 2.00 -3.41 -5.71
C VAL A 108 2.17 -4.92 -5.91
N ASP A 109 3.13 -5.35 -6.71
CA ASP A 109 3.41 -6.77 -6.95
C ASP A 109 3.94 -7.45 -5.69
N VAL A 110 4.74 -6.75 -4.87
CA VAL A 110 5.19 -7.26 -3.55
C VAL A 110 4.01 -7.38 -2.58
N ILE A 111 3.19 -6.33 -2.42
CA ILE A 111 2.10 -6.39 -1.43
C ILE A 111 1.00 -7.39 -1.84
N THR A 112 0.74 -7.57 -3.13
CA THR A 112 -0.27 -8.53 -3.61
C THR A 112 0.18 -9.97 -3.40
N ASP A 113 1.45 -10.27 -3.71
CA ASP A 113 2.09 -11.54 -3.34
C ASP A 113 2.02 -11.75 -1.82
N TYR A 114 2.35 -10.73 -1.03
CA TYR A 114 2.37 -10.88 0.42
C TYR A 114 0.97 -11.06 1.03
N ALA A 115 0.00 -10.32 0.51
CA ALA A 115 -1.36 -10.31 1.02
C ALA A 115 -2.14 -11.57 0.64
N PHE A 116 -1.95 -12.09 -0.57
CA PHE A 116 -2.81 -13.14 -1.14
C PHE A 116 -2.05 -14.37 -1.64
N ASP A 117 -0.71 -14.36 -1.65
CA ASP A 117 0.08 -15.37 -2.39
C ASP A 117 -0.31 -15.40 -3.88
N LYS A 118 -0.68 -14.22 -4.41
CA LYS A 118 -0.98 -13.96 -5.83
C LYS A 118 -0.50 -12.57 -6.21
N CYS A 119 0.43 -12.51 -7.16
CA CYS A 119 0.97 -11.28 -7.69
C CYS A 119 0.06 -10.72 -8.80
N TYR A 120 -0.14 -9.39 -8.83
CA TYR A 120 -0.86 -8.74 -9.93
C TYR A 120 -0.07 -8.70 -11.24
N ASN A 121 1.26 -8.85 -11.14
CA ASN A 121 2.19 -8.90 -12.27
C ASN A 121 2.14 -7.61 -13.10
N LEU A 122 2.02 -6.47 -12.43
CA LEU A 122 2.04 -5.16 -13.10
C LEU A 122 3.39 -4.89 -13.78
N LEU A 123 4.49 -5.46 -13.26
CA LEU A 123 5.80 -5.39 -13.91
C LEU A 123 5.87 -6.13 -15.25
N ASP A 124 5.00 -7.11 -15.47
CA ASP A 124 4.96 -7.91 -16.70
C ASP A 124 4.08 -7.23 -17.77
N THR A 125 3.34 -6.17 -17.43
CA THR A 125 2.54 -5.44 -18.42
C THR A 125 3.40 -4.49 -19.26
N PRO A 126 3.05 -4.27 -20.54
CA PRO A 126 3.80 -3.36 -21.40
C PRO A 126 3.87 -1.92 -20.86
N ASP A 127 2.81 -1.48 -20.20
CA ASP A 127 2.63 -0.15 -19.62
C ASP A 127 3.09 -0.03 -18.16
N LEU A 128 3.71 -1.08 -17.60
CA LEU A 128 4.20 -1.12 -16.21
C LEU A 128 3.11 -0.73 -15.19
N GLY A 129 1.87 -1.13 -15.43
CA GLY A 129 0.72 -0.83 -14.59
C GLY A 129 0.16 0.58 -14.71
N ALA A 130 0.59 1.40 -15.68
CA ALA A 130 0.10 2.78 -15.85
C ALA A 130 -1.44 2.88 -15.85
N HIS A 131 -2.14 1.96 -16.53
CA HIS A 131 -3.59 1.90 -16.46
C HIS A 131 -4.10 1.71 -15.02
N PHE A 132 -3.56 0.75 -14.27
CA PHE A 132 -3.93 0.50 -12.87
C PHE A 132 -3.75 1.76 -12.01
N PHE A 133 -2.64 2.48 -12.14
CA PHE A 133 -2.38 3.68 -11.34
C PHE A 133 -3.24 4.88 -11.74
N ALA A 134 -3.61 5.00 -13.01
CA ALA A 134 -4.59 6.00 -13.45
C ALA A 134 -5.95 5.78 -12.78
N LEU A 135 -6.38 4.52 -12.65
CA LEU A 135 -7.63 4.17 -11.95
C LEU A 135 -7.58 4.57 -10.47
N VAL A 136 -6.48 4.26 -9.77
CA VAL A 136 -6.30 4.60 -8.36
C VAL A 136 -6.30 6.12 -8.17
N ARG A 137 -5.58 6.86 -9.02
CA ARG A 137 -5.48 8.33 -8.94
C ARG A 137 -6.82 9.02 -9.25
N GLY A 138 -7.63 8.46 -10.15
CA GLY A 138 -8.94 8.99 -10.51
C GLY A 138 -9.90 9.13 -9.33
N VAL A 139 -9.65 8.44 -8.21
CA VAL A 139 -10.44 8.49 -6.98
C VAL A 139 -10.11 9.70 -6.12
N GLY A 140 -8.89 10.25 -6.24
CA GLY A 140 -8.38 11.34 -5.42
C GLY A 140 -9.31 12.57 -5.35
N PRO A 141 -9.75 13.11 -6.50
CA PRO A 141 -10.66 14.26 -6.54
C PRO A 141 -11.98 14.06 -5.78
N ALA A 142 -12.51 12.83 -5.75
CA ALA A 142 -13.76 12.53 -5.05
C ALA A 142 -13.64 12.69 -3.53
N MET A 143 -12.45 12.54 -2.95
CA MET A 143 -12.23 12.73 -1.52
C MET A 143 -12.60 14.15 -1.08
N TRP A 144 -12.20 15.17 -1.84
CA TRP A 144 -12.53 16.57 -1.53
C TRP A 144 -14.04 16.78 -1.52
N VAL A 145 -14.74 16.22 -2.52
CA VAL A 145 -16.20 16.28 -2.61
C VAL A 145 -16.85 15.59 -1.42
N PHE A 146 -16.38 14.41 -1.02
CA PHE A 146 -16.93 13.66 0.11
C PHE A 146 -16.67 14.32 1.46
N GLN A 147 -15.55 15.03 1.62
CA GLN A 147 -15.29 15.82 2.83
C GLN A 147 -16.25 17.01 2.95
N GLN A 148 -16.57 17.68 1.85
CA GLN A 148 -17.52 18.80 1.84
C GLN A 148 -18.98 18.33 1.92
N PHE A 149 -19.30 17.18 1.30
CA PHE A 149 -20.64 16.62 1.23
C PHE A 149 -20.67 15.14 1.65
N PRO A 150 -20.59 14.83 2.97
CA PRO A 150 -20.58 13.44 3.45
C PRO A 150 -21.85 12.63 3.10
N SER A 151 -22.97 13.29 2.83
CA SER A 151 -24.20 12.64 2.34
C SER A 151 -24.01 12.00 0.96
N LEU A 152 -23.28 12.66 0.06
CA LEU A 152 -22.98 12.14 -1.27
C LEU A 152 -22.08 10.91 -1.19
N GLN A 153 -21.14 10.91 -0.23
CA GLN A 153 -20.32 9.74 0.06
C GLN A 153 -21.16 8.52 0.46
N ARG A 154 -22.14 8.70 1.37
CA ARG A 154 -23.04 7.61 1.79
C ARG A 154 -23.84 7.04 0.63
N LEU A 155 -24.24 7.89 -0.33
CA LEU A 155 -24.91 7.45 -1.55
C LEU A 155 -23.96 6.65 -2.45
N ALA A 156 -22.73 7.13 -2.66
CA ALA A 156 -21.72 6.45 -3.45
C ALA A 156 -21.39 5.05 -2.89
N LEU A 157 -21.21 4.91 -1.57
CA LEU A 157 -20.93 3.62 -0.92
C LEU A 157 -22.10 2.62 -0.97
N LYS A 158 -23.33 3.11 -1.17
CA LYS A 158 -24.53 2.27 -1.33
C LYS A 158 -24.87 1.97 -2.79
N THR A 159 -24.12 2.54 -3.73
CA THR A 159 -24.37 2.36 -5.16
C THR A 159 -24.00 0.93 -5.57
N PRO A 160 -24.90 0.16 -6.20
CA PRO A 160 -24.57 -1.16 -6.72
C PRO A 160 -23.45 -1.10 -7.77
N ALA A 161 -22.55 -2.10 -7.78
CA ALA A 161 -21.40 -2.11 -8.66
C ALA A 161 -21.75 -2.01 -10.17
N TRP A 162 -22.90 -2.55 -10.58
CA TRP A 162 -23.38 -2.47 -11.96
C TRP A 162 -23.82 -1.05 -12.37
N LEU A 163 -24.29 -0.24 -11.40
CA LEU A 163 -24.80 1.11 -11.66
C LEU A 163 -23.69 2.16 -11.62
N ALA A 164 -22.66 1.92 -10.81
CA ALA A 164 -21.56 2.85 -10.58
C ALA A 164 -20.89 3.42 -11.86
N PRO A 165 -20.58 2.62 -12.90
CA PRO A 165 -19.99 3.13 -14.15
C PRO A 165 -20.88 4.11 -14.91
N TYR A 166 -22.21 4.01 -14.75
CA TYR A 166 -23.17 4.90 -15.40
C TYR A 166 -23.35 6.23 -14.66
N ILE A 167 -22.99 6.28 -13.36
CA ILE A 167 -23.02 7.51 -12.57
C ILE A 167 -21.76 8.34 -12.82
N SER A 168 -20.59 7.69 -12.72
CA SER A 168 -19.32 8.31 -13.06
C SER A 168 -18.25 7.25 -13.29
N GLU A 169 -17.32 7.53 -14.19
CA GLU A 169 -16.18 6.67 -14.47
C GLU A 169 -15.33 6.35 -13.21
N PRO A 170 -14.92 7.33 -12.36
CA PRO A 170 -14.16 7.05 -11.15
C PRO A 170 -14.90 6.13 -10.16
N LEU A 171 -16.21 6.32 -10.00
CA LEU A 171 -17.01 5.45 -9.13
C LEU A 171 -17.07 4.02 -9.67
N GLY A 172 -17.22 3.84 -10.99
CA GLY A 172 -17.13 2.54 -11.64
C GLY A 172 -15.79 1.84 -11.41
N HIS A 173 -14.68 2.60 -11.42
CA HIS A 173 -13.35 2.06 -11.15
C HIS A 173 -13.17 1.62 -9.70
N VAL A 174 -13.63 2.43 -8.74
CA VAL A 174 -13.59 2.09 -7.31
C VAL A 174 -14.39 0.83 -7.03
N THR A 175 -15.64 0.76 -7.50
CA THR A 175 -16.50 -0.40 -7.23
C THR A 175 -15.93 -1.66 -7.88
N LYS A 176 -15.38 -1.57 -9.10
CA LYS A 176 -14.68 -2.69 -9.75
C LYS A 176 -13.47 -3.16 -8.94
N MET A 177 -12.68 -2.24 -8.40
CA MET A 177 -11.52 -2.59 -7.56
C MET A 177 -11.97 -3.22 -6.23
N GLN A 178 -13.01 -2.69 -5.60
CA GLN A 178 -13.57 -3.26 -4.38
C GLN A 178 -14.15 -4.67 -4.60
N THR A 179 -14.81 -4.90 -5.74
CA THR A 179 -15.27 -6.25 -6.14
C THR A 179 -14.08 -7.19 -6.31
N LYS A 180 -13.02 -6.78 -7.01
CA LYS A 180 -11.80 -7.60 -7.14
C LYS A 180 -11.17 -7.90 -5.79
N CYS A 181 -11.11 -6.93 -4.88
CA CYS A 181 -10.61 -7.17 -3.51
C CYS A 181 -11.44 -8.21 -2.77
N MET A 182 -12.76 -8.17 -2.91
CA MET A 182 -13.65 -9.18 -2.32
C MET A 182 -13.41 -10.56 -2.94
N GLU A 183 -13.27 -10.65 -4.27
CA GLU A 183 -12.93 -11.90 -4.98
C GLU A 183 -11.59 -12.49 -4.51
N GLN A 184 -10.57 -11.66 -4.28
CA GLN A 184 -9.27 -12.13 -3.74
C GLN A 184 -9.41 -12.72 -2.34
N VAL A 185 -10.22 -12.10 -1.46
CA VAL A 185 -10.46 -12.63 -0.12
C VAL A 185 -11.24 -13.95 -0.18
N GLU A 186 -12.24 -14.05 -1.04
CA GLU A 186 -12.99 -15.30 -1.25
C GLU A 186 -12.10 -16.42 -1.82
N ASP A 187 -11.18 -16.09 -2.73
CA ASP A 187 -10.21 -17.05 -3.25
C ASP A 187 -9.26 -17.58 -2.14
N VAL A 188 -8.80 -16.71 -1.24
CA VAL A 188 -8.00 -17.13 -0.07
C VAL A 188 -8.81 -18.07 0.81
N LYS A 189 -10.08 -17.75 1.10
CA LYS A 189 -10.99 -18.65 1.85
C LYS A 189 -11.15 -20.00 1.18
N ALA A 190 -11.37 -20.03 -0.13
CA ALA A 190 -11.52 -21.27 -0.89
C ALA A 190 -10.23 -22.12 -0.87
N ARG A 191 -9.06 -21.49 -0.97
CA ARG A 191 -7.75 -22.19 -0.85
C ARG A 191 -7.50 -22.70 0.56
N MET A 192 -7.88 -21.96 1.60
CA MET A 192 -7.84 -22.42 2.99
C MET A 192 -8.70 -23.67 3.19
N ALA A 193 -9.97 -23.61 2.77
CA ALA A 193 -10.92 -24.72 2.95
C ALA A 193 -10.52 -26.00 2.18
N SER A 194 -9.85 -25.84 1.04
CA SER A 194 -9.38 -26.97 0.21
C SER A 194 -7.97 -27.46 0.56
N GLY A 195 -7.29 -26.86 1.56
CA GLY A 195 -5.92 -27.22 1.92
C GLY A 195 -4.88 -26.88 0.83
N LYS A 196 -5.20 -25.96 -0.08
CA LYS A 196 -4.37 -25.55 -1.24
C LYS A 196 -3.61 -24.25 -0.99
N LEU A 197 -3.46 -23.83 0.26
CA LEU A 197 -2.58 -22.71 0.58
C LEU A 197 -1.13 -23.10 0.34
N ASN A 198 -0.34 -22.13 -0.13
CA ASN A 198 1.10 -22.26 -0.14
C ASN A 198 1.61 -22.24 1.30
N ASN A 199 2.17 -23.36 1.75
CA ASN A 199 2.67 -23.50 3.11
C ASN A 199 4.10 -22.93 3.29
N ALA A 200 4.70 -22.34 2.25
CA ALA A 200 6.03 -21.75 2.36
C ALA A 200 6.06 -20.53 3.29
N ARG A 201 4.97 -19.75 3.34
CA ARG A 201 4.84 -18.53 4.15
C ARG A 201 3.37 -18.20 4.38
N PRO A 202 2.97 -17.74 5.57
CA PRO A 202 1.64 -17.19 5.76
C PRO A 202 1.43 -15.88 4.98
N THR A 203 0.19 -15.61 4.60
CA THR A 203 -0.23 -14.38 3.90
C THR A 203 -1.08 -13.51 4.82
N ILE A 204 -1.14 -12.20 4.56
CA ILE A 204 -1.90 -11.28 5.43
C ILE A 204 -3.35 -11.77 5.56
N PHE A 205 -4.00 -12.11 4.45
CA PHE A 205 -5.41 -12.51 4.50
C PHE A 205 -5.61 -13.93 5.01
N SER A 206 -4.67 -14.87 4.83
CA SER A 206 -4.80 -16.19 5.47
C SER A 206 -4.76 -16.07 6.99
N GLU A 207 -3.92 -15.19 7.54
CA GLU A 207 -3.81 -14.97 8.99
C GLU A 207 -5.02 -14.22 9.55
N LEU A 208 -5.54 -13.20 8.85
CA LEU A 208 -6.75 -12.47 9.25
C LEU A 208 -8.02 -13.33 9.21
N LEU A 209 -8.01 -14.39 8.40
CA LEU A 209 -9.12 -15.33 8.26
C LEU A 209 -8.99 -16.54 9.19
N ASP A 210 -7.85 -16.77 9.84
CA ASP A 210 -7.67 -17.88 10.78
C ASP A 210 -8.40 -17.57 12.11
N PRO A 211 -9.37 -18.40 12.52
CA PRO A 211 -10.07 -18.21 13.79
C PRO A 211 -9.15 -18.11 15.01
N LYS A 212 -7.97 -18.76 14.97
CA LYS A 212 -7.01 -18.78 16.08
C LYS A 212 -6.37 -17.43 16.34
N ASN A 213 -6.35 -16.55 15.34
CA ASN A 213 -5.68 -15.25 15.39
C ASN A 213 -6.61 -14.10 15.75
N ASN A 214 -7.87 -14.39 16.07
CA ASN A 214 -8.90 -13.36 16.23
C ASN A 214 -9.26 -13.07 17.70
N ASP A 215 -8.54 -13.63 18.69
CA ASP A 215 -8.71 -13.34 20.13
C ASP A 215 -10.18 -13.34 20.62
N GLY A 216 -11.01 -14.25 20.10
CA GLY A 216 -12.43 -14.36 20.42
C GLY A 216 -13.36 -13.37 19.71
N TRP A 217 -12.84 -12.52 18.84
CA TRP A 217 -13.64 -11.64 17.97
C TRP A 217 -14.25 -12.42 16.80
N PRO A 218 -15.33 -11.89 16.17
CA PRO A 218 -15.89 -12.47 14.95
C PRO A 218 -14.93 -12.32 13.77
N ILE A 219 -14.78 -13.38 12.98
CA ILE A 219 -13.92 -13.35 11.78
C ILE A 219 -14.52 -12.34 10.79
N PRO A 220 -13.73 -11.37 10.29
CA PRO A 220 -14.23 -10.40 9.33
C PRO A 220 -14.79 -11.05 8.07
N THR A 221 -15.91 -10.53 7.57
CA THR A 221 -16.46 -10.98 6.29
C THR A 221 -15.60 -10.49 5.13
N SER A 222 -15.71 -11.11 3.95
CA SER A 222 -14.96 -10.66 2.77
C SER A 222 -15.38 -9.26 2.33
N TRP A 223 -16.64 -8.89 2.59
CA TRP A 223 -17.13 -7.54 2.38
C TRP A 223 -16.45 -6.53 3.32
N GLN A 224 -16.11 -6.90 4.56
CA GLN A 224 -15.34 -6.02 5.46
C GLN A 224 -13.86 -5.99 5.06
N LEU A 225 -13.27 -7.14 4.71
CA LEU A 225 -11.86 -7.27 4.35
C LEU A 225 -11.51 -6.64 3.00
N LYS A 226 -12.49 -6.43 2.10
CA LYS A 226 -12.25 -5.72 0.83
C LYS A 226 -11.66 -4.33 1.05
N ASP A 227 -12.05 -3.66 2.15
CA ASP A 227 -11.59 -2.31 2.48
C ASP A 227 -10.13 -2.34 2.95
N GLU A 228 -9.73 -3.36 3.72
CA GLU A 228 -8.33 -3.58 4.10
C GLU A 228 -7.47 -3.90 2.88
N CYS A 229 -7.96 -4.76 1.97
CA CYS A 229 -7.31 -5.05 0.69
C CYS A 229 -7.08 -3.77 -0.12
N TYR A 230 -8.13 -2.98 -0.32
CA TYR A 230 -8.04 -1.73 -1.07
C TYR A 230 -7.08 -0.75 -0.41
N SER A 231 -7.09 -0.67 0.93
CA SER A 231 -6.17 0.17 1.70
C SER A 231 -4.70 -0.26 1.50
N PHE A 232 -4.38 -1.55 1.49
CA PHE A 232 -3.02 -2.02 1.22
C PHE A 232 -2.56 -1.71 -0.20
N LEU A 233 -3.44 -1.91 -1.19
CA LEU A 233 -3.15 -1.60 -2.59
C LEU A 233 -2.89 -0.10 -2.79
N ALA A 234 -3.75 0.76 -2.25
CA ALA A 234 -3.61 2.20 -2.35
C ALA A 234 -2.32 2.69 -1.65
N ALA A 235 -2.05 2.19 -0.44
CA ALA A 235 -0.83 2.55 0.29
C ALA A 235 0.44 2.15 -0.50
N ALA A 236 0.51 0.91 -0.98
CA ALA A 236 1.66 0.43 -1.76
C ALA A 236 1.84 1.18 -3.09
N ALA A 237 0.74 1.49 -3.78
CA ALA A 237 0.76 2.17 -5.06
C ALA A 237 1.33 3.60 -4.96
N ASP A 238 0.96 4.35 -3.94
CA ASP A 238 1.34 5.77 -3.85
C ASP A 238 2.57 6.02 -2.97
N THR A 239 2.68 5.46 -1.76
CA THR A 239 3.73 5.90 -0.83
C THR A 239 5.10 5.33 -1.20
N THR A 240 5.24 4.01 -1.23
CA THR A 240 6.51 3.33 -1.49
C THR A 240 7.00 3.59 -2.91
N GLY A 241 6.11 3.49 -3.90
CA GLY A 241 6.45 3.75 -5.29
C GLY A 241 6.87 5.21 -5.53
N ASN A 242 6.25 6.17 -4.85
CA ASN A 242 6.68 7.57 -4.91
C ASN A 242 8.04 7.78 -4.24
N ALA A 243 8.25 7.23 -3.03
CA ALA A 243 9.53 7.31 -2.33
C ALA A 243 10.68 6.77 -3.20
N MET A 244 10.52 5.58 -3.80
CA MET A 244 11.51 5.01 -4.72
C MET A 244 11.74 5.90 -5.96
N SER A 245 10.68 6.45 -6.55
CA SER A 245 10.77 7.35 -7.70
C SER A 245 11.56 8.61 -7.36
N THR A 246 11.24 9.24 -6.23
CA THR A 246 11.88 10.45 -5.74
C THR A 246 13.35 10.20 -5.38
N ALA A 247 13.63 9.14 -4.62
CA ALA A 247 15.00 8.77 -4.25
C ALA A 247 15.85 8.50 -5.49
N CYS A 248 15.32 7.75 -6.47
CA CYS A 248 16.01 7.46 -7.72
C CYS A 248 16.28 8.74 -8.53
N TYR A 249 15.28 9.60 -8.69
CA TYR A 249 15.42 10.86 -9.42
C TYR A 249 16.51 11.75 -8.81
N HIS A 250 16.44 12.02 -7.50
CA HIS A 250 17.42 12.89 -6.84
C HIS A 250 18.82 12.29 -6.79
N THR A 251 18.92 10.96 -6.68
CA THR A 251 20.20 10.25 -6.81
C THR A 251 20.80 10.44 -8.18
N LEU A 252 20.04 10.24 -9.26
CA LEU A 252 20.54 10.36 -10.64
C LEU A 252 20.79 11.80 -11.07
N ALA A 253 20.00 12.75 -10.58
CA ALA A 253 20.15 14.17 -10.89
C ALA A 253 21.39 14.79 -10.23
N ASN A 254 21.86 14.23 -9.12
CA ASN A 254 23.04 14.71 -8.40
C ASN A 254 24.21 13.73 -8.52
N ARG A 255 25.23 14.10 -9.30
CA ARG A 255 26.40 13.25 -9.57
C ARG A 255 27.17 12.87 -8.31
N ASP A 256 27.25 13.73 -7.31
CA ASP A 256 27.96 13.47 -6.07
C ASP A 256 27.20 12.43 -5.23
N ILE A 257 25.87 12.54 -5.17
CA ILE A 257 25.03 11.55 -4.50
C ILE A 257 25.16 10.19 -5.18
N TYR A 258 25.03 10.15 -6.51
CA TYR A 258 25.19 8.93 -7.29
C TYR A 258 26.57 8.29 -7.07
N ALA A 259 27.65 9.06 -7.16
CA ALA A 259 29.01 8.55 -7.02
C ALA A 259 29.26 7.94 -5.63
N ARG A 260 28.79 8.61 -4.57
CA ARG A 260 28.93 8.12 -3.20
C ARG A 260 28.10 6.85 -2.95
N LEU A 261 26.84 6.82 -3.40
CA LEU A 261 26.00 5.64 -3.27
C LEU A 261 26.58 4.45 -4.04
N LYS A 262 27.02 4.68 -5.28
CA LYS A 262 27.66 3.65 -6.09
C LYS A 262 28.92 3.13 -5.42
N SER A 263 29.76 4.01 -4.87
CA SER A 263 30.98 3.59 -4.18
C SER A 263 30.68 2.74 -2.95
N GLU A 264 29.69 3.11 -2.13
CA GLU A 264 29.29 2.32 -0.97
C GLU A 264 28.79 0.93 -1.39
N LEU A 265 27.91 0.86 -2.40
CA LEU A 265 27.36 -0.39 -2.91
C LEU A 265 28.44 -1.30 -3.51
N VAL A 266 29.36 -0.77 -4.32
CA VAL A 266 30.46 -1.56 -4.92
C VAL A 266 31.44 -2.05 -3.87
N ASN A 267 31.71 -1.26 -2.83
CA ASN A 267 32.58 -1.69 -1.73
C ASN A 267 31.94 -2.79 -0.88
N ALA A 268 30.63 -2.69 -0.62
CA ALA A 268 29.89 -3.70 0.12
C ALA A 268 29.67 -4.98 -0.70
N PHE A 269 29.48 -4.83 -2.02
CA PHE A 269 29.19 -5.92 -2.93
C PHE A 269 30.13 -5.88 -4.15
N PRO A 270 31.40 -6.33 -4.01
CA PRO A 270 32.40 -6.24 -5.07
C PRO A 270 32.14 -7.20 -6.25
N ASP A 271 31.50 -8.33 -5.99
CA ASP A 271 31.01 -9.25 -7.02
C ASP A 271 29.59 -8.82 -7.45
N ALA A 272 29.44 -8.43 -8.71
CA ALA A 272 28.15 -8.01 -9.27
C ALA A 272 27.14 -9.15 -9.40
N SER A 273 27.58 -10.41 -9.34
CA SER A 273 26.71 -11.59 -9.42
C SER A 273 26.17 -12.04 -8.07
N GLN A 274 26.71 -11.51 -6.97
CA GLN A 274 26.26 -11.89 -5.63
C GLN A 274 24.88 -11.31 -5.34
N LYS A 275 24.10 -12.03 -4.54
CA LYS A 275 22.79 -11.56 -4.08
C LYS A 275 22.97 -10.40 -3.10
N LEU A 276 22.31 -9.29 -3.36
CA LEU A 276 22.26 -8.11 -2.48
C LEU A 276 21.32 -8.39 -1.30
N ASP A 277 21.79 -9.10 -0.27
CA ASP A 277 20.92 -9.49 0.84
C ASP A 277 20.46 -8.30 1.69
N PHE A 278 19.24 -8.38 2.21
CA PHE A 278 18.62 -7.26 2.94
C PHE A 278 19.39 -6.89 4.22
N VAL A 279 19.96 -7.87 4.93
CA VAL A 279 20.65 -7.64 6.21
C VAL A 279 22.00 -6.95 6.01
N ALA A 280 22.65 -7.16 4.86
CA ALA A 280 23.82 -6.39 4.47
C ALA A 280 23.42 -4.97 4.01
N LEU A 281 22.38 -4.84 3.17
CA LEU A 281 21.90 -3.55 2.68
C LEU A 281 21.45 -2.60 3.79
N GLU A 282 20.73 -3.10 4.82
CA GLU A 282 20.23 -2.26 5.92
C GLU A 282 21.35 -1.66 6.80
N LYS A 283 22.58 -2.19 6.69
CA LYS A 283 23.74 -1.70 7.45
C LYS A 283 24.52 -0.63 6.71
N LEU A 284 24.15 -0.31 5.47
CA LEU A 284 24.83 0.68 4.64
C LEU A 284 24.34 2.09 4.99
N PRO A 285 25.15 2.89 5.70
CA PRO A 285 24.68 4.15 6.28
C PRO A 285 24.30 5.20 5.23
N TYR A 286 24.99 5.23 4.08
CA TYR A 286 24.68 6.21 3.04
C TYR A 286 23.41 5.85 2.28
N LEU A 287 23.23 4.57 1.91
CA LEU A 287 21.96 4.07 1.38
C LEU A 287 20.80 4.35 2.35
N SER A 288 20.94 4.02 3.64
CA SER A 288 19.89 4.27 4.63
C SER A 288 19.61 5.75 4.86
N GLY A 289 20.60 6.64 4.69
CA GLY A 289 20.42 8.08 4.82
C GLY A 289 19.75 8.75 3.61
N LEU A 290 19.67 8.07 2.47
CA LEU A 290 18.97 8.55 1.26
C LEU A 290 17.49 8.19 1.22
N LEU A 291 17.09 7.13 1.93
CA LEU A 291 15.74 6.59 2.00
C LEU A 291 14.94 7.28 3.11
#